data_AF-A0A1H6X6M0-F1
#
_entry.id   AF-A0A1H6X6M0-F1
#
_cell.length_a   1.000
_cell.length_b   1.000
_cell.length_c   1.000
_cell.angle_alpha   90.00
_cell.angle_beta   90.00
_cell.angle_gamma   90.00
#
_symmetry.space_group_name_H-M   'P 1'
#
loop_
_entity.id
_entity.type
_entity.pdbx_description
1 polymer ?
#
loop_
_entity_poly.entity_id
_entity_poly.type
_entity_poly.pdbx_seq_one_letter_code
_entity_poly.pdbx_strand_id
1 'polypeptide(L)'
;MKKIYVAFTGLLFAFLITGSAMAQTIYIKCTDDRDRVLTSGVSPQAGTIFDNGKRVDLKDYMEVSSMQFETEQTLNIGASGSGAGAGKISFGDFSFTKNVDLASTKLLQFQASGILIKTVEIILQGRSGTVEPVVTYKILLGMAGVKGFSASANGDCGGCVEESYTLQYGTLQIFTYAIAPDGRVTQNPSPFGWDRIKNIAF
;
A
#
# COMPACT_ATOMS: atom_id res chain seq x y z
N MET A 1 -32.55 -60.02 -22.64
CA MET A 1 -33.04 -59.16 -21.54
C MET A 1 -31.84 -58.50 -20.86
N LYS A 2 -31.91 -57.17 -20.72
CA LYS A 2 -31.08 -56.19 -19.95
C LYS A 2 -29.54 -56.19 -20.14
N LYS A 3 -29.07 -55.23 -20.95
CA LYS A 3 -27.71 -54.67 -20.91
C LYS A 3 -27.57 -53.82 -19.64
N ILE A 4 -26.56 -54.08 -18.82
CA ILE A 4 -26.20 -53.27 -17.65
C ILE A 4 -25.23 -52.18 -18.13
N TYR A 5 -25.67 -50.93 -18.07
CA TYR A 5 -24.82 -49.76 -18.26
C TYR A 5 -24.19 -49.39 -16.92
N VAL A 6 -22.86 -49.43 -16.85
CA VAL A 6 -22.11 -48.87 -15.71
C VAL A 6 -22.02 -47.36 -15.94
N ALA A 7 -22.85 -46.60 -15.24
CA ALA A 7 -22.75 -45.15 -15.21
C ALA A 7 -21.57 -44.76 -14.30
N PHE A 8 -20.50 -44.24 -14.91
CA PHE A 8 -19.41 -43.57 -14.20
C PHE A 8 -19.96 -42.27 -13.62
N THR A 9 -20.37 -42.29 -12.35
CA THR A 9 -20.71 -41.09 -11.59
C THR A 9 -19.40 -40.40 -11.22
N GLY A 10 -18.92 -39.53 -12.11
CA GLY A 10 -17.87 -38.58 -11.80
C GLY A 10 -18.41 -37.56 -10.79
N LEU A 11 -18.22 -37.83 -9.50
CA LEU A 11 -18.43 -36.85 -8.45
C LEU A 11 -17.29 -35.83 -8.55
N LEU A 12 -17.51 -34.78 -9.34
CA LEU A 12 -16.61 -33.63 -9.40
C LEU A 12 -16.68 -32.91 -8.05
N PHE A 13 -15.71 -33.19 -7.18
CA PHE A 13 -15.52 -32.48 -5.92
C PHE A 13 -15.01 -31.07 -6.26
N ALA A 14 -15.92 -30.16 -6.60
CA ALA A 14 -15.62 -28.74 -6.63
C ALA A 14 -15.45 -28.29 -5.18
N PHE A 15 -14.21 -28.33 -4.69
CA PHE A 15 -13.83 -27.61 -3.48
C PHE A 15 -13.94 -26.13 -3.82
N LEU A 16 -15.13 -25.56 -3.63
CA LEU A 16 -15.31 -24.12 -3.57
C LEU A 16 -14.56 -23.67 -2.32
N ILE A 17 -13.28 -23.32 -2.47
CA ILE A 17 -12.63 -22.45 -1.50
C ILE A 17 -13.32 -21.10 -1.70
N THR A 18 -14.41 -20.88 -0.97
CA THR A 18 -14.96 -19.54 -0.75
C THR A 18 -13.97 -18.80 0.16
N GLY A 19 -12.78 -18.53 -0.35
CA GLY A 19 -12.03 -17.38 0.11
C GLY A 19 -12.81 -16.20 -0.45
N SER A 20 -13.71 -15.63 0.34
CA SER A 20 -14.18 -14.27 0.08
C SER A 20 -12.92 -13.44 -0.10
N ALA A 21 -12.69 -12.92 -1.31
CA ALA A 21 -11.65 -11.94 -1.53
C ALA A 21 -12.03 -10.74 -0.66
N MET A 22 -11.45 -10.69 0.54
CA MET A 22 -11.72 -9.65 1.52
C MET A 22 -11.27 -8.34 0.88
N ALA A 23 -12.20 -7.40 0.69
CA ALA A 23 -11.89 -6.09 0.14
C ALA A 23 -10.78 -5.45 0.99
N GLN A 24 -9.59 -5.29 0.41
CA GLN A 24 -8.48 -4.58 1.03
C GLN A 24 -8.72 -3.09 0.83
N THR A 25 -8.63 -2.32 1.90
CA THR A 25 -8.70 -0.86 1.83
C THR A 25 -7.31 -0.30 2.08
N ILE A 26 -6.94 0.73 1.32
CA ILE A 26 -5.61 1.36 1.43
C ILE A 26 -5.81 2.72 2.09
N TYR A 27 -5.00 3.01 3.10
CA TYR A 27 -5.01 4.28 3.79
C TYR A 27 -3.63 4.93 3.74
N ILE A 28 -3.60 6.25 3.52
CA ILE A 28 -2.38 7.05 3.52
C ILE A 28 -2.49 8.18 4.54
N LYS A 29 -1.48 8.34 5.38
CA LYS A 29 -1.30 9.47 6.29
C LYS A 29 -0.01 10.19 5.95
N CYS A 30 -0.10 11.50 5.78
CA CYS A 30 1.03 12.35 5.48
C CYS A 30 1.30 13.30 6.66
N THR A 31 2.55 13.40 7.08
CA THR A 31 3.00 14.25 8.19
C THR A 31 4.08 15.21 7.70
N ASP A 32 3.92 16.50 8.01
CA ASP A 32 4.86 17.54 7.60
C ASP A 32 6.10 17.64 8.52
N ASP A 33 7.01 18.55 8.20
CA ASP A 33 8.24 18.82 8.93
C ASP A 33 8.01 19.30 10.37
N ARG A 34 6.83 19.83 10.67
CA ARG A 34 6.41 20.33 11.99
C ARG A 34 5.53 19.33 12.73
N ASP A 35 5.54 18.07 12.30
CA ASP A 35 4.73 16.98 12.86
C ASP A 35 3.22 17.24 12.79
N ARG A 36 2.77 18.05 11.82
CA ARG A 36 1.35 18.27 11.56
C ARG A 36 0.87 17.27 10.52
N VAL A 37 -0.25 16.63 10.84
CA VAL A 37 -0.94 15.71 9.94
C VAL A 37 -1.70 16.49 8.87
N LEU A 38 -1.61 16.04 7.63
CA LEU A 38 -2.52 16.42 6.55
C LEU A 38 -3.89 15.79 6.79
N THR A 39 -4.85 16.57 7.30
CA THR A 39 -6.21 16.07 7.53
C THR A 39 -6.99 15.99 6.22
N SER A 40 -7.64 14.86 5.97
CA SER A 40 -8.57 14.66 4.86
C SER A 40 -9.92 15.36 5.10
N GLY A 41 -10.25 15.73 6.35
CA GLY A 41 -11.56 16.22 6.75
C GLY A 41 -12.71 15.22 6.63
N VAL A 42 -12.51 14.17 5.84
CA VAL A 42 -13.34 13.00 5.66
C VAL A 42 -12.58 11.86 6.29
N SER A 43 -12.83 11.61 7.57
CA SER A 43 -12.32 10.38 8.20
C SER A 43 -12.86 9.21 7.37
N PRO A 44 -12.03 8.25 6.93
CA PRO A 44 -12.54 6.92 6.60
C PRO A 44 -13.32 6.48 7.84
N GLN A 45 -14.61 6.20 7.67
CA GLN A 45 -15.61 6.07 8.75
C GLN A 45 -15.00 5.51 10.05
N ALA A 46 -14.67 6.38 11.00
CA ALA A 46 -14.28 6.13 12.41
C ALA A 46 -13.80 4.70 12.73
N GLY A 47 -12.84 4.18 11.96
CA GLY A 47 -12.35 2.82 12.06
C GLY A 47 -11.04 2.85 12.83
N THR A 48 -10.97 2.16 13.95
CA THR A 48 -9.65 1.85 14.52
C THR A 48 -9.12 0.59 13.84
N ILE A 49 -7.81 0.55 13.59
CA ILE A 49 -7.13 -0.62 13.05
C ILE A 49 -6.10 -1.12 14.05
N PHE A 50 -5.84 -2.42 14.07
CA PHE A 50 -4.73 -3.00 14.82
C PHE A 50 -3.48 -3.10 13.96
N ASP A 51 -2.40 -2.54 14.47
CA ASP A 51 -1.09 -2.50 13.85
C ASP A 51 -0.07 -3.10 14.83
N ASN A 52 0.37 -4.33 14.55
CA ASN A 52 1.26 -5.10 15.42
C ASN A 52 0.84 -5.10 16.91
N GLY A 53 -0.46 -5.33 17.17
CA GLY A 53 -1.04 -5.36 18.52
C GLY A 53 -1.37 -4.00 19.12
N LYS A 54 -1.01 -2.88 18.45
CA LYS A 54 -1.37 -1.53 18.87
C LYS A 54 -2.61 -1.03 18.12
N ARG A 55 -3.54 -0.41 18.82
CA ARG A 55 -4.69 0.28 18.19
C ARG A 55 -4.24 1.61 17.59
N VAL A 56 -4.59 1.83 16.32
CA VAL A 56 -4.32 3.04 15.54
C VAL A 56 -5.66 3.64 15.10
N ASP A 57 -5.78 4.96 15.24
CA ASP A 57 -6.95 5.73 14.82
C ASP A 57 -6.78 6.17 13.36
N LEU A 58 -7.78 5.90 12.51
CA LEU A 58 -7.75 6.24 11.10
C LEU A 58 -8.26 7.65 10.77
N LYS A 59 -8.66 8.47 11.76
CA LYS A 59 -9.16 9.85 11.53
C LYS A 59 -8.24 10.75 10.72
N ASP A 60 -6.94 10.45 10.77
CA ASP A 60 -5.83 11.22 10.20
C ASP A 60 -5.35 10.63 8.87
N TYR A 61 -6.03 9.60 8.35
CA TYR A 61 -5.71 8.94 7.09
C TYR A 61 -6.71 9.33 5.99
N MET A 62 -6.20 9.38 4.78
CA MET A 62 -6.96 9.44 3.54
C MET A 62 -7.16 8.02 3.02
N GLU A 63 -8.36 7.69 2.56
CA GLU A 63 -8.58 6.46 1.79
C GLU A 63 -8.09 6.66 0.35
N VAL A 64 -7.37 5.67 -0.18
CA VAL A 64 -6.84 5.68 -1.55
C VAL A 64 -7.34 4.46 -2.30
N SER A 65 -7.70 4.65 -3.57
CA SER A 65 -8.27 3.62 -4.43
C SER A 65 -7.20 2.69 -5.01
N SER A 66 -5.98 3.20 -5.20
CA SER A 66 -4.85 2.41 -5.70
C SER A 66 -3.51 2.97 -5.25
N MET A 67 -2.49 2.12 -5.26
CA MET A 67 -1.10 2.51 -5.09
C MET A 67 -0.20 1.67 -6.00
N GLN A 68 0.94 2.23 -6.39
CA GLN A 68 1.97 1.54 -7.17
C GLN A 68 3.35 2.07 -6.81
N PHE A 69 4.31 1.17 -6.70
CA PHE A 69 5.74 1.49 -6.68
C PHE A 69 6.50 0.35 -7.35
N GLU A 70 7.70 0.66 -7.82
CA GLU A 70 8.56 -0.32 -8.49
C GLU A 70 10.01 -0.17 -8.04
N THR A 71 10.74 -1.27 -8.13
CA THR A 71 12.18 -1.31 -7.90
C THR A 71 12.82 -2.19 -8.95
N GLU A 72 13.95 -1.77 -9.48
CA GLU A 72 14.69 -2.49 -10.51
C GLU A 72 16.13 -2.68 -10.07
N GLN A 73 16.71 -3.83 -10.39
CA GLN A 73 18.09 -4.16 -10.06
C GLN A 73 18.84 -4.51 -11.35
N THR A 74 19.99 -3.90 -11.57
CA THR A 74 20.80 -4.03 -12.80
C THR A 74 21.80 -5.19 -12.75
N LEU A 75 21.41 -6.33 -12.14
CA LEU A 75 22.30 -7.50 -11.99
C LEU A 75 22.70 -8.08 -13.35
N ASN A 76 23.98 -8.39 -13.52
CA ASN A 76 24.49 -9.15 -14.67
C ASN A 76 25.23 -10.41 -14.16
N ILE A 77 24.49 -11.52 -14.09
CA ILE A 77 24.93 -12.78 -13.49
C ILE A 77 25.93 -13.54 -14.41
N GLY A 78 26.03 -13.18 -15.69
CA GLY A 78 26.87 -13.86 -16.69
C GLY A 78 28.18 -13.18 -17.04
N ALA A 79 28.47 -12.00 -16.49
CA ALA A 79 29.76 -11.36 -16.70
C ALA A 79 30.86 -12.19 -16.00
N SER A 80 31.81 -12.74 -16.74
CA SER A 80 32.89 -13.55 -16.19
C SER A 80 34.01 -12.65 -15.64
N GLY A 81 34.07 -12.49 -14.32
CA GLY A 81 35.13 -11.78 -13.62
C GLY A 81 34.96 -11.86 -12.10
N SER A 82 36.05 -11.82 -11.33
CA SER A 82 36.12 -12.07 -9.88
C SER A 82 35.40 -11.06 -8.96
N GLY A 83 34.50 -10.26 -9.52
CA GLY A 83 33.62 -9.29 -8.87
C GLY A 83 32.36 -8.98 -9.69
N ALA A 84 31.98 -9.89 -10.59
CA ALA A 84 30.85 -9.72 -11.48
C ALA A 84 29.50 -9.80 -10.74
N GLY A 85 28.60 -8.86 -11.08
CA GLY A 85 27.26 -8.77 -10.48
C GLY A 85 27.05 -7.57 -9.55
N ALA A 86 27.93 -6.56 -9.56
CA ALA A 86 27.68 -5.30 -8.84
C ALA A 86 26.55 -4.49 -9.52
N GLY A 87 25.31 -4.88 -9.28
CA GLY A 87 24.13 -4.11 -9.65
C GLY A 87 23.81 -3.06 -8.59
N LYS A 88 23.29 -1.90 -9.02
CA LYS A 88 22.72 -0.90 -8.11
C LYS A 88 21.20 -0.94 -8.25
N ILE A 89 20.50 -1.10 -7.13
CA ILE A 89 19.04 -1.01 -7.13
C ILE A 89 18.60 0.44 -7.42
N SER A 90 17.63 0.58 -8.30
CA SER A 90 16.88 1.81 -8.53
C SER A 90 15.48 1.65 -7.96
N PHE A 91 14.96 2.74 -7.40
CA PHE A 91 13.59 2.80 -6.89
C PHE A 91 12.83 3.81 -7.74
N GLY A 92 11.69 3.39 -8.27
CA GLY A 92 10.76 4.27 -8.98
C GLY A 92 10.05 5.25 -8.03
N ASP A 93 9.24 6.12 -8.62
CA ASP A 93 8.35 6.96 -7.84
C ASP A 93 7.21 6.12 -7.22
N PHE A 94 6.63 6.63 -6.14
CA PHE A 94 5.43 6.04 -5.54
C PHE A 94 4.22 6.79 -6.06
N SER A 95 3.28 6.09 -6.67
CA SER A 95 2.04 6.68 -7.18
C SER A 95 0.84 6.17 -6.40
N PHE A 96 -0.14 7.04 -6.18
CA PHE A 96 -1.42 6.65 -5.59
C PHE A 96 -2.56 7.48 -6.18
N THR A 97 -3.77 6.92 -6.09
CA THR A 97 -4.99 7.55 -6.56
C THR A 97 -5.99 7.66 -5.42
N LYS A 98 -6.67 8.79 -5.29
CA LYS A 98 -7.70 9.04 -4.28
C LYS A 98 -8.83 9.88 -4.85
N ASN A 99 -9.99 9.84 -4.21
CA ASN A 99 -11.03 10.85 -4.46
C ASN A 99 -10.62 12.18 -3.81
N VAL A 100 -11.07 13.29 -4.38
CA VAL A 100 -10.86 14.63 -3.81
C VAL A 100 -11.34 14.72 -2.35
N ASP A 101 -10.55 15.35 -1.49
CA ASP A 101 -10.84 15.59 -0.08
C ASP A 101 -10.18 16.89 0.43
N LEU A 102 -10.21 17.18 1.73
CA LEU A 102 -9.58 18.41 2.24
C LEU A 102 -8.05 18.40 2.15
N ALA A 103 -7.42 17.22 2.12
CA ALA A 103 -5.97 17.11 2.02
C ALA A 103 -5.46 17.46 0.61
N SER A 104 -6.31 17.33 -0.41
CA SER A 104 -6.00 17.63 -1.82
C SER A 104 -5.33 18.99 -2.03
N THR A 105 -5.91 20.06 -1.47
CA THR A 105 -5.39 21.42 -1.62
C THR A 105 -4.01 21.59 -0.98
N LYS A 106 -3.77 20.88 0.12
CA LYS A 106 -2.50 20.96 0.83
C LYS A 106 -1.42 20.13 0.12
N LEU A 107 -1.75 18.96 -0.41
CA LEU A 107 -0.85 18.18 -1.29
C LEU A 107 -0.43 18.99 -2.52
N LEU A 108 -1.38 19.68 -3.15
CA LEU A 108 -1.09 20.57 -4.27
C LEU A 108 -0.20 21.75 -3.86
N GLN A 109 -0.38 22.28 -2.64
CA GLN A 109 0.52 23.31 -2.11
C GLN A 109 1.93 22.77 -1.86
N PHE A 110 2.09 21.55 -1.33
CA PHE A 110 3.40 20.91 -1.20
C PHE A 110 4.08 20.76 -2.56
N GLN A 111 3.35 20.34 -3.59
CA GLN A 111 3.86 20.27 -4.96
C GLN A 111 4.29 21.65 -5.48
N ALA A 112 3.41 22.64 -5.42
CA ALA A 112 3.67 23.98 -5.97
C ALA A 112 4.83 24.70 -5.26
N SER A 113 5.02 24.44 -3.96
CA SER A 113 6.10 25.04 -3.16
C SER A 113 7.40 24.23 -3.16
N GLY A 114 7.38 22.99 -3.66
CA GLY A 114 8.51 22.07 -3.57
C GLY A 114 8.88 21.66 -2.13
N ILE A 115 7.98 21.87 -1.16
CA ILE A 115 8.21 21.49 0.24
C ILE A 115 8.05 19.96 0.35
N LEU A 116 8.96 19.34 1.12
CA LEU A 116 8.92 17.91 1.38
C LEU A 116 7.96 17.57 2.54
N ILE A 117 7.23 16.48 2.37
CA ILE A 117 6.49 15.77 3.40
C ILE A 117 7.50 14.93 4.18
N LYS A 118 7.56 15.12 5.51
CA LYS A 118 8.52 14.42 6.37
C LYS A 118 8.30 12.91 6.31
N THR A 119 7.05 12.47 6.43
CA THR A 119 6.69 11.05 6.42
C THR A 119 5.36 10.83 5.71
N VAL A 120 5.33 9.83 4.82
CA VAL A 120 4.11 9.27 4.24
C VAL A 120 4.00 7.84 4.72
N GLU A 121 2.96 7.55 5.50
CA GLU A 121 2.63 6.21 5.98
C GLU A 121 1.48 5.66 5.18
N ILE A 122 1.69 4.49 4.56
CA ILE A 122 0.67 3.77 3.81
C ILE A 122 0.41 2.46 4.54
N ILE A 123 -0.86 2.14 4.78
CA ILE A 123 -1.29 0.88 5.38
C ILE A 123 -2.35 0.23 4.51
N LEU A 124 -2.24 -1.09 4.36
CA LEU A 124 -3.29 -1.91 3.77
C LEU A 124 -4.04 -2.57 4.91
N GLN A 125 -5.33 -2.32 4.94
CA GLN A 125 -6.25 -2.97 5.82
C GLN A 125 -6.65 -4.33 5.23
N GLY A 126 -6.36 -5.39 5.97
CA GLY A 126 -7.01 -6.68 5.82
C GLY A 126 -8.13 -6.85 6.83
N ARG A 127 -9.02 -7.81 6.55
CA ARG A 127 -9.98 -8.32 7.52
C ARG A 127 -9.72 -9.81 7.70
N SER A 128 -9.65 -10.29 8.94
CA SER A 128 -9.63 -11.72 9.25
C SER A 128 -11.01 -12.12 9.71
N GLY A 129 -11.84 -12.70 8.82
CA GLY A 129 -13.18 -13.20 9.15
C GLY A 129 -14.03 -12.29 10.05
N THR A 130 -14.03 -12.57 11.35
CA THR A 130 -14.80 -11.90 12.43
C THR A 130 -13.99 -10.97 13.33
N VAL A 131 -12.71 -10.74 13.04
CA VAL A 131 -11.78 -9.93 13.85
C VAL A 131 -11.79 -8.47 13.40
N GLU A 132 -11.49 -7.59 14.35
CA GLU A 132 -11.17 -6.17 14.12
C GLU A 132 -10.22 -5.98 12.92
N PRO A 133 -10.32 -4.86 12.19
CA PRO A 133 -9.42 -4.58 11.07
C PRO A 133 -7.96 -4.62 11.50
N VAL A 134 -7.09 -5.17 10.64
CA VAL A 134 -5.66 -5.32 10.91
C VAL A 134 -4.83 -4.82 9.75
N VAL A 135 -3.66 -4.25 10.05
CA VAL A 135 -2.66 -3.92 9.04
C VAL A 135 -2.04 -5.21 8.50
N THR A 136 -2.08 -5.40 7.18
CA THR A 136 -1.49 -6.57 6.51
C THR A 136 -0.24 -6.23 5.70
N TYR A 137 -0.07 -4.95 5.38
CA TYR A 137 1.10 -4.41 4.70
C TYR A 137 1.24 -2.94 5.06
N LYS A 138 2.46 -2.49 5.30
CA LYS A 138 2.74 -1.08 5.61
C LYS A 138 3.99 -0.62 4.87
N ILE A 139 3.91 0.59 4.31
CA ILE A 139 5.03 1.29 3.71
C ILE A 139 5.23 2.61 4.45
N LEU A 140 6.47 2.96 4.76
CA LEU A 140 6.87 4.29 5.20
C LEU A 140 7.81 4.90 4.16
N LEU A 141 7.42 6.06 3.63
CA LEU A 141 8.28 6.91 2.81
C LEU A 141 8.77 8.07 3.67
N GLY A 142 10.08 8.33 3.65
CA GLY A 142 10.67 9.50 4.30
C GLY A 142 11.14 10.52 3.29
N MET A 143 11.07 11.81 3.67
CA MET A 143 11.47 12.94 2.80
C MET A 143 10.78 12.86 1.43
N ALA A 144 9.45 12.80 1.42
CA ALA A 144 8.66 12.62 0.21
C ALA A 144 8.28 13.98 -0.42
N GLY A 145 8.54 14.16 -1.71
CA GLY A 145 8.10 15.33 -2.48
C GLY A 145 7.01 14.95 -3.47
N VAL A 146 5.95 15.75 -3.56
CA VAL A 146 4.92 15.58 -4.60
C VAL A 146 5.52 16.03 -5.93
N LYS A 147 5.75 15.08 -6.84
CA LYS A 147 6.36 15.30 -8.15
C LYS A 147 5.31 15.49 -9.24
N GLY A 148 4.25 14.70 -9.20
CA GLY A 148 3.17 14.71 -10.18
C GLY A 148 1.80 14.82 -9.53
N PHE A 149 0.88 15.50 -10.22
CA PHE A 149 -0.53 15.59 -9.88
C PHE A 149 -1.34 15.64 -11.18
N SER A 150 -2.42 14.86 -11.22
CA SER A 150 -3.47 14.99 -12.22
C SER A 150 -4.81 14.77 -11.55
N ALA A 151 -5.84 15.44 -12.05
CA ALA A 151 -7.21 15.25 -11.60
C ALA A 151 -8.14 15.11 -12.81
N SER A 152 -9.12 14.23 -12.70
CA SER A 152 -10.16 14.03 -13.70
C SER A 152 -11.51 13.85 -13.02
N ALA A 153 -12.59 14.16 -13.73
CA ALA A 153 -13.95 13.99 -13.22
C ALA A 153 -14.88 13.65 -14.39
N ASN A 154 -15.89 12.84 -14.11
CA ASN A 154 -16.96 12.53 -15.06
C ASN A 154 -18.23 13.26 -14.62
N GLY A 155 -18.84 14.02 -15.52
CA GLY A 155 -20.01 14.88 -15.22
C GLY A 155 -21.26 14.13 -14.75
N ASP A 156 -21.33 12.81 -15.02
CA ASP A 156 -22.48 11.96 -14.68
C ASP A 156 -22.34 11.26 -13.31
N CYS A 157 -21.25 11.50 -12.56
CA CYS A 157 -21.10 11.00 -11.21
C CYS A 157 -20.96 12.16 -10.21
N GLY A 158 -21.88 12.25 -9.26
CA GLY A 158 -21.90 13.33 -8.26
C GLY A 158 -20.71 13.25 -7.32
N GLY A 159 -19.63 13.98 -7.63
CA GLY A 159 -18.51 14.21 -6.70
C GLY A 159 -17.31 13.27 -6.83
N CYS A 160 -17.17 12.49 -7.90
CA CYS A 160 -15.98 11.66 -8.12
C CYS A 160 -14.93 12.41 -8.96
N VAL A 161 -14.36 13.46 -8.37
CA VAL A 161 -13.07 13.96 -8.86
C VAL A 161 -12.02 12.97 -8.35
N GLU A 162 -11.41 12.25 -9.28
CA GLU A 162 -10.32 11.33 -8.99
C GLU A 162 -8.99 12.06 -9.19
N GLU A 163 -8.11 11.94 -8.21
CA GLU A 163 -6.82 12.60 -8.16
C GLU A 163 -5.72 11.54 -8.12
N SER A 164 -4.74 11.67 -9.02
CA SER A 164 -3.55 10.82 -9.04
C SER A 164 -2.33 11.64 -8.68
N TYR A 165 -1.54 11.11 -7.74
CA TYR A 165 -0.33 11.75 -7.23
C TYR A 165 0.87 10.84 -7.47
N THR A 166 2.01 11.45 -7.78
CA THR A 166 3.30 10.76 -7.88
C THR A 166 4.29 11.41 -6.93
N LEU A 167 4.93 10.60 -6.09
CA LEU A 167 5.86 11.03 -5.05
C LEU A 167 7.27 10.53 -5.34
N GLN A 168 8.24 11.43 -5.25
CA GLN A 168 9.64 11.06 -5.06
C GLN A 168 9.94 10.99 -3.56
N TYR A 169 10.85 10.13 -3.11
CA TYR A 169 11.10 9.93 -1.67
C TYR A 169 12.57 9.59 -1.40
N GLY A 170 13.08 9.99 -0.23
CA GLY A 170 14.47 9.74 0.18
C GLY A 170 14.69 8.35 0.79
N THR A 171 13.71 7.85 1.56
CA THR A 171 13.82 6.56 2.24
C THR A 171 12.56 5.72 2.03
N LEU A 172 12.72 4.39 2.03
CA LEU A 172 11.63 3.43 1.93
C LEU A 172 11.78 2.39 3.04
N GLN A 173 10.71 2.16 3.79
CA GLN A 173 10.61 1.05 4.73
C GLN A 173 9.33 0.26 4.48
N ILE A 174 9.41 -1.06 4.49
CA ILE A 174 8.29 -1.95 4.21
C ILE A 174 8.16 -3.00 5.33
N PHE A 175 6.96 -3.10 5.86
CA PHE A 175 6.58 -4.08 6.87
C PHE A 175 5.55 -5.03 6.28
N THR A 176 5.81 -6.33 6.42
CA THR A 176 4.88 -7.40 6.05
C THR A 176 4.36 -8.11 7.29
N TYR A 177 3.13 -8.61 7.20
CA TYR A 177 2.45 -9.26 8.31
C TYR A 177 1.94 -10.63 7.87
N ALA A 178 2.02 -11.61 8.77
CA ALA A 178 1.36 -12.89 8.63
C ALA A 178 0.09 -12.90 9.50
N ILE A 179 -1.00 -13.43 8.96
CA ILE A 179 -2.24 -13.67 9.70
C ILE A 179 -2.35 -15.19 9.91
N ALA A 180 -2.32 -15.63 11.17
CA ALA A 180 -2.53 -17.01 11.53
C ALA A 180 -4.02 -17.40 11.38
N PRO A 181 -4.36 -18.70 11.27
CA PRO A 181 -5.75 -19.15 11.15
C PRO A 181 -6.65 -18.75 12.33
N ASP A 182 -6.07 -18.51 13.51
CA ASP A 182 -6.76 -18.01 14.71
C ASP A 182 -6.95 -16.48 14.71
N GLY A 183 -6.54 -15.80 13.64
CA GLY A 183 -6.62 -14.35 13.47
C GLY A 183 -5.48 -13.56 14.10
N ARG A 184 -4.51 -14.21 14.75
CA ARG A 184 -3.33 -13.51 15.27
C ARG A 184 -2.49 -12.93 14.14
N VAL A 185 -2.10 -11.67 14.32
CA VAL A 185 -1.23 -10.95 13.37
C VAL A 185 0.18 -10.91 13.92
N THR A 186 1.15 -11.32 13.10
CA THR A 186 2.57 -11.24 13.43
C THR A 186 3.27 -10.42 12.35
N GLN A 187 3.90 -9.31 12.74
CA GLN A 187 4.76 -8.54 11.85
C GLN A 187 6.09 -9.28 11.65
N ASN A 188 6.65 -9.22 10.44
CA ASN A 188 8.02 -9.67 10.19
C ASN A 188 9.00 -8.86 11.09
N PRO A 189 9.85 -9.52 11.90
CA PRO A 189 10.79 -8.84 12.79
C PRO A 189 11.91 -8.10 12.04
N SER A 190 12.16 -8.42 10.77
CA SER A 190 13.17 -7.80 9.92
C SER A 190 12.48 -7.09 8.74
N PRO A 191 11.90 -5.89 8.95
CA PRO A 191 11.33 -5.11 7.85
C PRO A 191 12.41 -4.70 6.85
N PHE A 192 12.02 -4.51 5.59
CA PHE A 192 12.92 -3.95 4.60
C PHE A 192 13.07 -2.45 4.85
N GLY A 193 14.30 -1.93 4.85
CA GLY A 193 14.60 -0.50 4.97
C GLY A 193 15.73 -0.12 4.03
N TRP A 194 15.56 0.97 3.27
CA TRP A 194 16.59 1.47 2.36
C TRP A 194 16.60 2.99 2.26
N ASP A 195 17.77 3.58 2.48
CA ASP A 195 18.05 4.99 2.24
C ASP A 195 18.51 5.12 0.79
N ARG A 196 17.67 5.72 -0.06
CA ARG A 196 17.94 5.87 -1.50
C ARG A 196 19.00 6.92 -1.77
N ILE A 197 19.16 7.89 -0.87
CA ILE A 197 20.13 8.98 -1.00
C ILE A 197 21.54 8.45 -0.74
N LYS A 198 21.69 7.66 0.33
CA LYS A 198 22.97 7.04 0.71
C LYS A 198 23.20 5.69 0.04
N ASN A 199 22.15 5.08 -0.50
CA ASN A 199 22.15 3.75 -1.09
C ASN A 199 22.61 2.66 -0.11
N ILE A 200 22.03 2.66 1.09
CA ILE A 200 22.33 1.71 2.18
C ILE A 200 21.04 1.20 2.82
N ALA A 201 21.10 -0.01 3.37
CA ALA A 201 20.03 -0.55 4.22
C ALA A 201 20.04 0.14 5.60
N PHE A 202 18.88 0.18 6.26
CA PHE A 202 18.72 0.60 7.64
C PHE A 202 17.60 -0.16 8.35
#